data_AF-A0A438F1D1-F1
#
_entry.id   AF-A0A438F1D1-F1
#
_cell.length_a   1.000
_cell.length_b   1.000
_cell.length_c   1.000
_cell.angle_alpha   90.00
_cell.angle_beta   90.00
_cell.angle_gamma   90.00
#
_symmetry.space_group_name_H-M   'P 1'
#
loop_
_entity.id
_entity.type
_entity.pdbx_description
1 polymer ?
#
loop_
_entity_poly.entity_id
_entity_poly.type
_entity_poly.pdbx_seq_one_letter_code
_entity_poly.pdbx_strand_id
1 'polypeptide(L)'
;MFRGVEDLRDFRPISLVGGLYKWLAKVLANRLKLVVGKVVSKAQNAFVEGRQILDVVLVANEVMDSILKSNEVVVMCKLDIEKAYDHVDWSFLFSVMGFFQSSKGLRQEDPLSPYLFVIAMEALSCLLRSAIMRAISWLIINLDKSELISVGGVENAEALVAKLGCKVGSLPSTYLGLPLGAPHRSVAVWDGVEERLRKKLARWKSQYISKGERITLIQSTLASMPIYFMFVFALPKKVRLRIEQIQRDFLWGGRALERKPHLFGWGLVCLDKNKGGLGVKCLSTLKKAFLCKWNWRFANERGAFWNQVIRGKFGEEQGGWCSKEVRGGYGVGLWKTIRREWIVLSSRMLGSKMCGVPLREGGVGGLEPALL
;
A
#
# COMPACT_ATOMS: atom_id res chain seq x y z
N MET A 1 -31.95 -5.84 2.31
CA MET A 1 -31.20 -6.95 1.70
C MET A 1 -30.55 -6.40 0.44
N PHE A 2 -29.21 -6.45 0.38
CA PHE A 2 -28.25 -5.91 -0.61
C PHE A 2 -28.79 -5.01 -1.75
N ARG A 3 -28.67 -3.68 -1.65
CA ARG A 3 -28.72 -2.77 -2.81
C ARG A 3 -27.33 -2.68 -3.42
N GLY A 4 -27.18 -3.06 -4.70
CA GLY A 4 -25.94 -2.90 -5.48
C GLY A 4 -25.28 -4.21 -5.96
N VAL A 5 -25.99 -5.33 -5.95
CA VAL A 5 -25.54 -6.59 -6.56
C VAL A 5 -26.61 -7.01 -7.57
N GLU A 6 -26.26 -7.02 -8.85
CA GLU A 6 -27.21 -7.30 -9.93
C GLU A 6 -27.05 -8.74 -10.46
N ASP A 7 -25.88 -9.37 -10.30
CA ASP A 7 -25.61 -10.72 -10.80
C ASP A 7 -24.92 -11.63 -9.77
N LEU A 8 -25.12 -12.94 -9.88
CA LEU A 8 -24.48 -13.96 -9.03
C LEU A 8 -22.94 -13.95 -9.13
N ARG A 9 -22.41 -13.34 -10.19
CA ARG A 9 -20.96 -13.20 -10.46
C ARG A 9 -20.24 -12.22 -9.54
N ASP A 10 -20.99 -11.33 -8.87
CA ASP A 10 -20.43 -10.37 -7.91
C ASP A 10 -20.17 -11.01 -6.55
N PHE A 11 -20.73 -12.19 -6.29
CA PHE A 11 -20.44 -12.94 -5.09
C PHE A 11 -19.11 -13.64 -5.20
N ARG A 12 -18.36 -13.54 -4.11
CA ARG A 12 -17.07 -14.19 -3.97
C ARG A 12 -17.26 -15.54 -3.28
N PRO A 13 -17.14 -16.70 -3.97
CA PRO A 13 -17.39 -18.00 -3.36
C PRO A 13 -16.35 -18.30 -2.28
N ILE A 14 -16.81 -18.72 -1.11
CA ILE A 14 -15.96 -19.12 0.01
C ILE A 14 -16.01 -20.63 0.14
N SER A 15 -14.84 -21.28 0.13
CA SER A 15 -14.73 -22.72 0.32
C SER A 15 -14.69 -23.09 1.80
N LEU A 16 -15.78 -23.63 2.34
CA LEU A 16 -15.83 -24.17 3.70
C LEU A 16 -15.30 -25.60 3.74
N VAL A 17 -13.99 -25.76 3.96
CA VAL A 17 -13.32 -27.07 4.09
C VAL A 17 -13.20 -27.50 5.55
N GLY A 18 -13.20 -28.82 5.79
CA GLY A 18 -13.05 -29.42 7.12
C GLY A 18 -11.78 -29.00 7.86
N GLY A 19 -11.83 -29.00 9.20
CA GLY A 19 -10.76 -28.51 10.07
C GLY A 19 -9.41 -29.20 9.84
N LEU A 20 -9.39 -30.53 9.70
CA LEU A 20 -8.17 -31.30 9.46
C LEU A 20 -7.40 -30.85 8.21
N TYR A 21 -8.12 -30.59 7.11
CA TYR A 21 -7.52 -30.05 5.89
C TYR A 21 -6.90 -28.67 6.14
N LYS A 22 -7.59 -27.78 6.86
CA LYS A 22 -7.06 -26.44 7.18
C LYS A 22 -5.78 -26.52 7.99
N TRP A 23 -5.68 -27.47 8.94
CA TRP A 23 -4.45 -27.74 9.68
C TRP A 23 -3.31 -28.19 8.77
N LEU A 24 -3.55 -29.20 7.92
CA LEU A 24 -2.55 -29.71 6.99
C LEU A 24 -2.09 -28.63 5.99
N ALA A 25 -3.03 -27.91 5.38
CA ALA A 25 -2.76 -26.81 4.47
C ALA A 25 -1.96 -25.70 5.16
N LYS A 26 -2.25 -25.40 6.44
CA LYS A 26 -1.50 -24.41 7.22
C LYS A 26 -0.06 -24.86 7.49
N VAL A 27 0.17 -26.14 7.80
CA VAL A 27 1.53 -26.68 7.96
C VAL A 27 2.33 -26.54 6.67
N LEU A 28 1.74 -26.89 5.52
CA LEU A 28 2.37 -26.73 4.21
C LEU A 28 2.65 -25.25 3.87
N ALA A 29 1.67 -24.37 4.12
CA ALA A 29 1.81 -22.93 3.90
C ALA A 29 2.95 -22.33 4.73
N ASN A 30 3.10 -22.75 6.00
CA ASN A 30 4.19 -22.30 6.86
C ASN A 30 5.56 -22.76 6.35
N ARG A 31 5.65 -23.97 5.76
CA ARG A 31 6.88 -24.45 5.10
C ARG A 31 7.21 -23.65 3.84
N LEU A 32 6.22 -23.41 2.98
CA LEU A 32 6.40 -22.61 1.77
C LEU A 32 6.78 -21.15 2.06
N LYS A 33 6.22 -20.56 3.12
CA LYS A 33 6.53 -19.20 3.56
C LYS A 33 8.04 -18.94 3.69
N LEU A 34 8.81 -19.93 4.17
CA LEU A 34 10.26 -19.83 4.37
C LEU A 34 11.07 -19.85 3.06
N VAL A 35 10.50 -20.43 1.99
CA VAL A 35 11.21 -20.68 0.72
C VAL A 35 10.75 -19.74 -0.38
N VAL A 36 9.47 -19.34 -0.39
CA VAL A 36 8.86 -18.51 -1.44
C VAL A 36 9.67 -17.24 -1.72
N GLY A 37 10.19 -16.56 -0.69
CA GLY A 37 10.98 -15.35 -0.87
C GLY A 37 12.30 -15.53 -1.65
N LYS A 38 12.82 -16.78 -1.74
CA LYS A 38 14.01 -17.15 -2.52
C LYS A 38 13.67 -17.54 -3.96
N VAL A 39 12.45 -18.03 -4.19
CA VAL A 39 11.98 -18.51 -5.50
C VAL A 39 11.44 -17.36 -6.35
N VAL A 40 10.75 -16.41 -5.72
CA VAL A 40 10.09 -15.32 -6.45
C VAL A 40 10.99 -14.10 -6.62
N SER A 41 10.83 -13.43 -7.77
CA SER A 41 11.55 -12.21 -8.10
C SER A 41 11.39 -11.17 -7.01
N LYS A 42 12.43 -10.35 -6.81
CA LYS A 42 12.45 -9.23 -5.87
C LYS A 42 11.32 -8.21 -6.11
N ALA A 43 10.75 -8.16 -7.32
CA ALA A 43 9.64 -7.27 -7.66
C ALA A 43 8.27 -7.79 -7.13
N GLN A 44 8.14 -9.09 -6.83
CA GLN A 44 6.89 -9.69 -6.37
C GLN A 44 6.71 -9.50 -4.87
N ASN A 45 5.81 -8.63 -4.44
CA ASN A 45 5.67 -8.28 -3.01
C ASN A 45 4.49 -8.96 -2.30
N ALA A 46 3.57 -9.57 -3.04
CA ALA A 46 2.39 -10.21 -2.46
C ALA A 46 2.74 -11.51 -1.72
N PHE A 47 2.25 -11.66 -0.48
CA PHE A 47 2.39 -12.86 0.35
C PHE A 47 3.84 -13.34 0.60
N VAL A 48 4.83 -12.47 0.46
CA VAL A 48 6.23 -12.76 0.79
C VAL A 48 6.58 -12.13 2.14
N GLU A 49 7.20 -12.91 3.02
CA GLU A 49 7.64 -12.40 4.33
C GLU A 49 8.67 -11.27 4.19
N GLY A 50 8.51 -10.22 4.99
CA GLY A 50 9.38 -9.04 4.99
C GLY A 50 9.12 -8.03 3.87
N ARG A 51 8.25 -8.33 2.89
CA ARG A 51 7.88 -7.39 1.82
C ARG A 51 6.56 -6.69 2.14
N GLN A 52 6.54 -5.36 2.08
CA GLN A 52 5.33 -4.59 2.38
C GLN A 52 4.66 -4.10 1.08
N ILE A 53 3.33 -4.08 1.06
CA ILE A 53 2.55 -3.59 -0.09
C ILE A 53 2.91 -2.15 -0.48
N LEU A 54 3.27 -1.33 0.52
CA LEU A 54 3.62 0.07 0.34
C LEU A 54 4.99 0.26 -0.32
N ASP A 55 5.87 -0.74 -0.25
CA ASP A 55 7.18 -0.74 -0.92
C ASP A 55 6.98 -0.71 -2.44
N VAL A 56 6.00 -1.46 -2.95
CA VAL A 56 5.65 -1.47 -4.39
C VAL A 56 5.14 -0.10 -4.81
N VAL A 57 4.26 0.50 -4.01
CA VAL A 57 3.61 1.78 -4.35
C VAL A 57 4.63 2.91 -4.35
N LEU A 58 5.59 2.88 -3.42
CA LEU A 58 6.72 3.81 -3.42
C LEU A 58 7.55 3.65 -4.70
N VAL A 59 7.97 2.42 -5.03
CA VAL A 59 8.77 2.15 -6.23
C VAL A 59 8.03 2.58 -7.49
N ALA A 60 6.75 2.22 -7.63
CA ALA A 60 5.94 2.55 -8.79
C ALA A 60 5.85 4.07 -8.99
N ASN A 61 5.56 4.85 -7.94
CA ASN A 61 5.51 6.30 -8.06
C ASN A 61 6.89 6.93 -8.35
N GLU A 62 7.98 6.35 -7.83
CA GLU A 62 9.33 6.82 -8.14
C GLU A 62 9.76 6.52 -9.58
N VAL A 63 9.39 5.37 -10.11
CA VAL A 63 9.62 5.02 -11.53
C VAL A 63 8.80 5.94 -12.43
N MET A 64 7.53 6.17 -12.10
CA MET A 64 6.68 7.11 -12.84
C MET A 64 7.23 8.55 -12.80
N ASP A 65 7.77 8.99 -11.67
CA ASP A 65 8.43 10.29 -11.55
C ASP A 65 9.68 10.40 -12.43
N SER A 66 10.45 9.31 -12.58
CA SER A 66 11.60 9.29 -13.48
C SER A 66 11.17 9.36 -14.95
N ILE A 67 10.17 8.57 -15.35
CA ILE A 67 9.64 8.55 -16.73
C ILE A 67 9.08 9.92 -17.12
N LEU A 68 8.28 10.54 -16.25
CA LEU A 68 7.72 11.87 -16.51
C LEU A 68 8.79 12.97 -16.59
N LYS A 69 9.99 12.75 -16.04
CA LYS A 69 11.11 13.68 -16.12
C LYS A 69 12.03 13.41 -17.31
N SER A 70 12.11 12.16 -17.78
CA SER A 70 12.89 11.81 -18.97
C SER A 70 12.22 12.23 -20.28
N ASN A 71 10.92 12.60 -20.24
CA ASN A 71 10.10 12.89 -21.43
C ASN A 71 10.09 11.73 -22.45
N GLU A 72 10.36 10.52 -21.98
CA GLU A 72 10.34 9.34 -22.83
C GLU A 72 8.91 8.86 -23.06
N VAL A 73 8.69 8.30 -24.24
CA VAL A 73 7.43 7.69 -24.62
C VAL A 73 7.38 6.29 -24.03
N VAL A 74 6.56 6.10 -23.00
CA VAL A 74 6.43 4.83 -22.29
C VAL A 74 4.96 4.41 -22.22
N VAL A 75 4.73 3.13 -22.45
CA VAL A 75 3.40 2.52 -22.30
C VAL A 75 3.40 1.67 -21.02
N MET A 76 2.47 1.97 -20.12
CA MET A 76 2.26 1.22 -18.89
C MET A 76 1.02 0.35 -18.99
N CYS A 77 1.17 -0.95 -18.78
CA CYS A 77 0.07 -1.90 -18.75
C CYS A 77 -0.32 -2.21 -17.31
N LYS A 78 -1.52 -1.80 -16.90
CA LYS A 78 -2.13 -2.23 -15.64
C LYS A 78 -3.09 -3.37 -15.95
N LEU A 79 -2.69 -4.59 -15.61
CA LEU A 79 -3.45 -5.80 -15.92
C LEU A 79 -4.15 -6.33 -14.66
N ASP A 80 -5.41 -6.73 -14.81
CA ASP A 80 -6.20 -7.44 -13.81
C ASP A 80 -6.58 -8.83 -14.35
N ILE A 81 -6.52 -9.85 -13.51
CA ILE A 81 -6.84 -11.23 -13.91
C ILE A 81 -8.26 -11.56 -13.45
N GLU A 82 -9.10 -12.03 -14.38
CA GLU A 82 -10.47 -12.41 -14.04
C GLU A 82 -10.47 -13.64 -13.13
N LYS A 83 -11.15 -13.52 -11.98
CA LYS A 83 -11.27 -14.56 -10.95
C LYS A 83 -9.98 -15.38 -10.80
N ALA A 84 -8.90 -14.69 -10.46
CA ALA A 84 -7.54 -15.20 -10.52
C ALA A 84 -7.26 -16.51 -9.74
N TYR A 85 -8.15 -16.96 -8.83
CA TYR A 85 -8.05 -18.26 -8.17
C TYR A 85 -8.83 -19.37 -8.92
N ASP A 86 -9.94 -19.01 -9.56
CA ASP A 86 -10.87 -19.95 -10.19
C ASP A 86 -10.39 -20.35 -11.60
N HIS A 87 -9.74 -19.42 -12.31
CA HIS A 87 -9.34 -19.58 -13.72
C HIS A 87 -7.85 -19.88 -13.93
N VAL A 88 -7.08 -20.19 -12.88
CA VAL A 88 -5.70 -20.67 -13.09
C VAL A 88 -5.75 -22.04 -13.74
N ASP A 89 -5.20 -22.16 -14.94
CA ASP A 89 -5.05 -23.46 -15.58
C ASP A 89 -4.06 -24.31 -14.79
N TRP A 90 -4.51 -25.49 -14.39
CA TRP A 90 -3.70 -26.44 -13.66
C TRP A 90 -2.65 -27.10 -14.52
N SER A 91 -2.87 -27.23 -15.84
CA SER A 91 -1.85 -27.77 -16.74
C SER A 91 -0.58 -26.91 -16.69
N PHE A 92 -0.76 -25.58 -16.63
CA PHE A 92 0.30 -24.61 -16.43
C PHE A 92 0.96 -24.77 -15.05
N LEU A 93 0.17 -24.79 -13.97
CA LEU A 93 0.70 -25.02 -12.62
C LEU A 93 1.48 -26.34 -12.51
N PHE A 94 1.02 -27.42 -13.15
CA PHE A 94 1.69 -28.72 -13.15
C PHE A 94 2.95 -28.71 -14.00
N SER A 95 2.96 -28.01 -15.13
CA SER A 95 4.19 -27.82 -15.90
C SER A 95 5.26 -27.06 -15.09
N VAL A 96 4.83 -26.12 -14.24
CA VAL A 96 5.72 -25.31 -13.38
C VAL A 96 6.13 -26.04 -12.10
N MET A 97 5.23 -26.83 -11.49
CA MET A 97 5.42 -27.46 -10.18
C MET A 97 5.74 -28.97 -10.22
N GLY A 98 5.65 -29.61 -11.39
CA GLY A 98 6.11 -30.98 -11.68
C GLY A 98 5.44 -32.16 -10.95
N PHE A 99 4.59 -31.93 -9.94
CA PHE A 99 4.30 -32.98 -8.95
C PHE A 99 2.84 -33.17 -8.46
N PHE A 100 1.89 -32.30 -8.79
CA PHE A 100 0.52 -32.44 -8.26
C PHE A 100 -0.47 -32.87 -9.35
N GLN A 101 -1.46 -33.70 -9.01
CA GLN A 101 -2.59 -34.06 -9.89
C GLN A 101 -3.88 -33.58 -9.19
N SER A 102 -4.56 -32.60 -9.77
CA SER A 102 -5.81 -32.00 -9.29
C SER A 102 -6.59 -31.44 -10.46
N SER A 103 -7.92 -31.50 -10.41
CA SER A 103 -8.82 -31.22 -11.53
C SER A 103 -9.66 -29.93 -11.40
N LYS A 104 -9.47 -29.10 -10.36
CA LYS A 104 -10.25 -27.85 -10.15
C LYS A 104 -9.43 -26.73 -9.47
N GLY A 105 -9.76 -25.46 -9.80
CA GLY A 105 -9.18 -24.16 -9.36
C GLY A 105 -8.67 -24.04 -7.92
N LEU A 106 -7.80 -23.05 -7.66
CA LEU A 106 -7.29 -22.77 -6.32
C LEU A 106 -8.44 -22.33 -5.42
N ARG A 107 -8.48 -22.84 -4.18
CA ARG A 107 -9.60 -22.58 -3.27
C ARG A 107 -9.41 -21.23 -2.59
N GLN A 108 -10.44 -20.39 -2.66
CA GLN A 108 -10.41 -19.15 -1.92
C GLN A 108 -10.48 -19.40 -0.40
N GLU A 109 -9.71 -18.63 0.38
CA GLU A 109 -9.53 -18.74 1.83
C GLU A 109 -8.78 -19.99 2.33
N ASP A 110 -8.19 -20.77 1.42
CA ASP A 110 -7.24 -21.80 1.80
C ASP A 110 -5.86 -21.19 2.17
N PRO A 111 -5.25 -21.55 3.32
CA PRO A 111 -3.95 -21.02 3.72
C PRO A 111 -2.82 -21.24 2.70
N LEU A 112 -2.91 -22.28 1.88
CA LEU A 112 -1.89 -22.66 0.90
C LEU A 112 -2.03 -21.91 -0.43
N SER A 113 -3.27 -21.69 -0.86
CA SER A 113 -3.61 -21.11 -2.16
C SER A 113 -2.90 -19.77 -2.50
N PRO A 114 -2.71 -18.81 -1.58
CA PRO A 114 -1.95 -17.58 -1.89
C PRO A 114 -0.51 -17.82 -2.34
N TYR A 115 0.17 -18.82 -1.76
CA TYR A 115 1.56 -19.12 -2.12
C TYR A 115 1.66 -19.82 -3.47
N LEU A 116 0.74 -20.74 -3.76
CA LEU A 116 0.63 -21.39 -5.07
C LEU A 116 0.34 -20.37 -6.17
N PHE A 117 -0.59 -19.45 -5.90
CA PHE A 117 -0.91 -18.35 -6.81
C PHE A 117 0.32 -17.48 -7.09
N VAL A 118 1.08 -17.11 -6.05
CA VAL A 118 2.29 -16.30 -6.21
C VAL A 118 3.35 -17.00 -7.07
N ILE A 119 3.53 -18.32 -6.93
CA ILE A 119 4.44 -19.10 -7.78
C ILE A 119 3.97 -19.12 -9.24
N ALA A 120 2.68 -19.34 -9.47
CA ALA A 120 2.11 -19.29 -10.82
C ALA A 120 2.32 -17.93 -11.48
N MET A 121 2.09 -16.85 -10.72
CA MET A 121 2.26 -15.48 -11.19
C MET A 121 3.73 -15.14 -11.47
N GLU A 122 4.66 -15.72 -10.70
CA GLU A 122 6.08 -15.57 -10.98
C GLU A 122 6.46 -16.23 -12.31
N ALA A 123 5.99 -17.46 -12.56
CA ALA A 123 6.21 -18.15 -13.83
C ALA A 123 5.62 -17.35 -15.00
N LEU A 124 4.41 -16.79 -14.84
CA LEU A 124 3.83 -15.89 -15.84
C LEU A 124 4.70 -14.65 -16.08
N SER A 125 5.17 -14.00 -15.01
CA SER A 125 6.07 -12.84 -15.11
C SER A 125 7.34 -13.18 -15.91
N CYS A 126 7.91 -14.37 -15.69
CA CYS A 126 9.04 -14.87 -16.48
C CYS A 126 8.66 -15.08 -17.96
N LEU A 127 7.50 -15.68 -18.24
CA LEU A 127 7.04 -15.88 -19.61
C LEU A 127 6.76 -14.57 -20.36
N LEU A 128 6.18 -13.57 -19.68
CA LEU A 128 5.95 -12.24 -20.24
C LEU A 128 7.28 -11.54 -20.56
N ARG A 129 8.30 -11.70 -19.71
CA ARG A 129 9.65 -11.15 -19.97
C ARG A 129 10.32 -11.79 -21.18
N SER A 130 10.08 -13.10 -21.41
CA SER A 130 10.62 -13.82 -22.57
C SER A 130 9.86 -13.54 -23.89
N ALA A 131 8.96 -12.53 -23.91
CA ALA A 131 8.22 -12.08 -25.09
C ALA A 131 7.35 -13.15 -25.79
N ILE A 132 6.99 -14.23 -25.10
CA ILE A 132 6.10 -15.24 -25.65
C ILE A 132 4.65 -14.74 -25.48
N MET A 133 4.13 -14.05 -26.51
CA MET A 133 2.73 -13.60 -26.58
C MET A 133 1.72 -14.74 -26.35
N ARG A 134 2.16 -15.99 -26.60
CA ARG A 134 1.45 -17.24 -26.33
C ARG A 134 1.17 -17.52 -24.85
N ALA A 135 1.76 -16.79 -23.90
CA ALA A 135 1.48 -16.93 -22.47
C ALA A 135 0.15 -16.26 -22.05
N ILE A 136 -0.26 -15.22 -22.76
CA ILE A 136 -1.50 -14.46 -22.48
C ILE A 136 -2.74 -15.34 -22.75
N SER A 137 -2.66 -16.30 -23.66
CA SER A 137 -3.78 -17.21 -23.95
C SER A 137 -4.13 -18.17 -22.81
N TRP A 138 -3.25 -18.37 -21.83
CA TRP A 138 -3.46 -19.32 -20.71
C TRP A 138 -4.11 -18.68 -19.49
N LEU A 139 -4.32 -17.36 -19.50
CA LEU A 139 -4.98 -16.63 -18.42
C LEU A 139 -6.04 -15.69 -18.98
N ILE A 140 -7.22 -15.73 -18.38
CA ILE A 140 -8.31 -14.83 -18.74
C ILE A 140 -8.03 -13.48 -18.09
N ILE A 141 -7.49 -12.54 -18.88
CA ILE A 141 -7.31 -11.15 -18.46
C ILE A 141 -8.69 -10.49 -18.39
N ASN A 142 -8.96 -9.80 -17.28
CA ASN A 142 -10.14 -8.98 -17.17
C ASN A 142 -9.89 -7.67 -17.96
N LEU A 143 -10.30 -7.65 -19.22
CA LEU A 143 -10.14 -6.49 -20.10
C LEU A 143 -10.91 -5.26 -19.59
N ASP A 144 -11.99 -5.47 -18.84
CA ASP A 144 -12.78 -4.38 -18.26
C ASP A 144 -12.09 -3.63 -17.13
N LYS A 145 -11.19 -4.29 -16.40
CA LYS A 145 -10.40 -3.74 -15.29
C LYS A 145 -8.95 -3.44 -15.68
N SER A 146 -8.53 -3.93 -16.84
CA SER A 146 -7.19 -3.71 -17.37
C SER A 146 -7.12 -2.40 -18.16
N GLU A 147 -6.10 -1.61 -17.88
CA GLU A 147 -5.92 -0.26 -18.39
C GLU A 147 -4.54 -0.11 -19.03
N LEU A 148 -4.48 0.43 -20.24
CA LEU A 148 -3.25 0.84 -20.91
C LEU A 148 -3.07 2.35 -20.73
N ILE A 149 -2.00 2.76 -20.06
CA ILE A 149 -1.72 4.18 -19.78
C ILE A 149 -0.49 4.58 -20.59
N SER A 150 -0.68 5.45 -21.58
CA SER A 150 0.40 6.09 -22.32
C SER A 150 0.96 7.27 -21.55
N VAL A 151 2.28 7.31 -21.39
CA VAL A 151 3.02 8.42 -20.78
C VAL A 151 3.96 8.99 -21.83
N GLY A 152 3.80 10.28 -22.15
CA GLY A 152 4.40 10.89 -23.36
C GLY A 152 3.46 10.75 -24.56
N GLY A 153 3.62 11.62 -25.57
CA GLY A 153 2.78 11.62 -26.77
C GLY A 153 3.00 10.36 -27.60
N VAL A 154 2.19 9.33 -27.38
CA VAL A 154 2.20 8.08 -28.16
C VAL A 154 1.17 8.23 -29.29
N GLU A 155 1.62 8.38 -30.53
CA GLU A 155 0.72 8.49 -31.70
C GLU A 155 -0.05 7.18 -32.00
N ASN A 156 0.39 6.03 -31.46
CA ASN A 156 -0.17 4.70 -31.74
C ASN A 156 -0.81 3.99 -30.52
N ALA A 157 -1.20 4.72 -29.46
CA ALA A 157 -1.77 4.12 -28.26
C ALA A 157 -3.08 3.38 -28.55
N GLU A 158 -3.93 3.94 -29.43
CA GLU A 158 -5.23 3.36 -29.79
C GLU A 158 -5.09 2.06 -30.58
N ALA A 159 -4.09 1.95 -31.45
CA ALA A 159 -3.80 0.72 -32.21
C ALA A 159 -3.29 -0.41 -31.30
N LEU A 160 -2.47 -0.09 -30.30
CA LEU A 160 -2.03 -1.05 -29.28
C LEU A 160 -3.19 -1.52 -28.40
N VAL A 161 -4.09 -0.60 -28.04
CA VAL A 161 -5.33 -0.91 -27.31
C VAL A 161 -6.22 -1.85 -28.13
N ALA A 162 -6.44 -1.57 -29.42
CA ALA A 162 -7.25 -2.43 -30.27
C ALA A 162 -6.69 -3.85 -30.38
N LYS A 163 -5.35 -4.00 -30.35
CA LYS A 163 -4.70 -5.32 -30.39
C LYS A 163 -4.74 -6.06 -29.05
N LEU A 164 -4.72 -5.33 -27.94
CA LEU A 164 -4.73 -5.91 -26.58
C LEU A 164 -6.14 -6.07 -25.99
N GLY A 165 -7.13 -5.34 -26.52
CA GLY A 165 -8.51 -5.33 -26.01
C GLY A 165 -8.72 -4.58 -24.70
N CYS A 166 -7.71 -3.86 -24.17
CA CYS A 166 -7.75 -3.18 -22.87
C CYS A 166 -8.33 -1.75 -22.97
N LYS A 167 -8.80 -1.17 -21.85
CA LYS A 167 -9.25 0.23 -21.83
C LYS A 167 -8.08 1.23 -21.88
N VAL A 168 -8.27 2.39 -22.51
CA VAL A 168 -7.32 3.51 -22.42
C VAL A 168 -7.44 4.13 -21.03
N GLY A 169 -6.35 4.15 -20.27
CA GLY A 169 -6.26 4.79 -18.96
C GLY A 169 -5.47 6.09 -19.01
N SER A 170 -5.67 6.95 -18.01
CA SER A 170 -4.93 8.20 -17.83
C SER A 170 -4.35 8.31 -16.42
N LEU A 171 -3.28 9.09 -16.27
CA LEU A 171 -2.77 9.47 -14.95
C LEU A 171 -3.56 10.67 -14.38
N PRO A 172 -3.76 10.75 -13.06
CA PRO A 172 -3.42 9.74 -12.05
C PRO A 172 -4.40 8.55 -12.04
N SER A 173 -3.87 7.34 -11.89
CA SER A 173 -4.68 6.11 -11.81
C SER A 173 -4.63 5.52 -10.39
N THR A 174 -5.47 4.51 -10.10
CA THR A 174 -5.43 3.79 -8.81
C THR A 174 -4.68 2.47 -8.95
N TYR A 175 -3.71 2.25 -8.05
CA TYR A 175 -2.92 1.03 -7.93
C TYR A 175 -2.87 0.58 -6.47
N LEU A 176 -3.31 -0.65 -6.19
CA LEU A 176 -3.39 -1.21 -4.82
C LEU A 176 -4.16 -0.32 -3.83
N GLY A 177 -5.18 0.39 -4.31
CA GLY A 177 -5.98 1.32 -3.51
C GLY A 177 -5.30 2.65 -3.18
N LEU A 178 -4.14 2.93 -3.76
CA LEU A 178 -3.40 4.18 -3.66
C LEU A 178 -3.27 4.85 -5.04
N PRO A 179 -3.09 6.17 -5.10
CA PRO A 179 -2.88 6.86 -6.37
C PRO A 179 -1.51 6.53 -6.96
N LEU A 180 -1.46 6.44 -8.28
CA LEU A 180 -0.24 6.29 -9.07
C LEU A 180 -0.11 7.50 -10.01
N GLY A 181 1.05 8.15 -9.97
CA GLY A 181 1.30 9.33 -10.81
C GLY A 181 0.53 10.58 -10.37
N ALA A 182 0.07 10.63 -9.12
CA ALA A 182 -0.59 11.82 -8.60
C ALA A 182 0.43 12.91 -8.22
N PRO A 183 0.15 14.19 -8.51
CA PRO A 183 0.99 15.29 -8.05
C PRO A 183 1.10 15.31 -6.52
N HIS A 184 2.31 15.60 -6.02
CA HIS A 184 2.66 15.54 -4.59
C HIS A 184 1.71 16.29 -3.63
N ARG A 185 1.03 17.35 -4.07
CA ARG A 185 0.08 18.14 -3.24
C ARG A 185 -1.39 17.97 -3.62
N SER A 186 -1.71 16.95 -4.41
CA SER A 186 -3.09 16.73 -4.85
C SER A 186 -4.02 16.53 -3.65
N VAL A 187 -5.01 17.41 -3.55
CA VAL A 187 -6.08 17.32 -2.54
C VAL A 187 -7.10 16.27 -2.98
N ALA A 188 -7.40 16.20 -4.28
CA ALA A 188 -8.43 15.33 -4.85
C ALA A 188 -8.22 13.84 -4.54
N VAL A 189 -6.96 13.42 -4.48
CA VAL A 189 -6.55 12.06 -4.08
C VAL A 189 -7.12 11.64 -2.71
N TRP A 190 -7.34 12.59 -1.80
CA TRP A 190 -7.81 12.33 -0.46
C TRP A 190 -9.34 12.34 -0.33
N ASP A 191 -10.07 12.79 -1.35
CA ASP A 191 -11.52 12.92 -1.29
C ASP A 191 -12.19 11.56 -1.05
N GLY A 192 -11.66 10.48 -1.64
CA GLY A 192 -12.14 9.12 -1.38
C GLY A 192 -11.92 8.66 0.07
N VAL A 193 -10.89 9.15 0.75
CA VAL A 193 -10.66 8.87 2.18
C VAL A 193 -11.67 9.64 3.03
N GLU A 194 -11.89 10.92 2.73
CA GLU A 194 -12.90 11.73 3.41
C GLU A 194 -14.30 11.16 3.22
N GLU A 195 -14.63 10.68 2.02
CA GLU A 195 -15.92 10.07 1.71
C GLU A 195 -16.14 8.78 2.51
N ARG A 196 -15.13 7.92 2.63
CA ARG A 196 -15.21 6.70 3.46
C ARG A 196 -15.45 7.03 4.93
N LEU A 197 -14.80 8.07 5.45
CA LEU A 197 -15.03 8.56 6.80
C LEU A 197 -16.49 9.00 6.98
N ARG A 198 -17.00 9.85 6.07
CA ARG A 198 -18.39 10.33 6.10
C ARG A 198 -19.40 9.18 5.96
N LYS A 199 -19.17 8.23 5.04
CA LYS A 199 -20.00 7.03 4.87
C LYS A 199 -20.04 6.16 6.13
N LYS A 200 -18.91 6.04 6.85
CA LYS A 200 -18.88 5.29 8.12
C LYS A 200 -19.65 6.01 9.21
N LEU A 201 -19.49 7.33 9.32
CA LEU A 201 -20.22 8.16 10.27
C LEU A 201 -21.73 8.16 10.02
N ALA A 202 -22.17 8.19 8.77
CA ALA A 202 -23.59 8.14 8.42
C ALA A 202 -24.29 6.86 8.91
N ARG A 203 -23.54 5.75 9.03
CA ARG A 203 -24.05 4.48 9.57
C ARG A 203 -24.17 4.50 11.10
N TRP A 204 -23.50 5.43 11.76
CA TRP A 204 -23.52 5.55 13.21
C TRP A 204 -24.61 6.53 13.62
N LYS A 205 -25.61 6.03 14.34
CA LYS A 205 -26.62 6.88 14.96
C LYS A 205 -25.99 7.63 16.13
N SER A 206 -25.33 8.74 15.84
CA SER A 206 -24.59 9.58 16.82
C SER A 206 -25.44 9.91 18.06
N GLN A 207 -26.76 9.96 17.89
CA GLN A 207 -27.72 10.22 18.95
C GLN A 207 -27.77 9.18 20.08
N TYR A 208 -27.27 7.96 19.86
CA TYR A 208 -27.27 6.88 20.85
C TYR A 208 -25.87 6.54 21.36
N ILE A 209 -24.84 7.27 20.93
CA ILE A 209 -23.44 6.96 21.25
C ILE A 209 -22.93 7.96 22.28
N SER A 210 -22.44 7.45 23.40
CA SER A 210 -21.84 8.25 24.47
C SER A 210 -20.55 8.95 24.00
N LYS A 211 -20.12 10.01 24.68
CA LYS A 211 -18.86 10.70 24.36
C LYS A 211 -17.65 9.75 24.44
N GLY A 212 -17.64 8.84 25.42
CA GLY A 212 -16.59 7.83 25.57
C GLY A 212 -16.51 6.86 24.39
N GLU A 213 -17.65 6.31 23.97
CA GLU A 213 -17.71 5.44 22.79
C GLU A 213 -17.31 6.15 21.50
N ARG A 214 -17.69 7.43 21.33
CA ARG A 214 -17.26 8.23 20.17
C ARG A 214 -15.75 8.34 20.09
N ILE A 215 -15.06 8.54 21.22
CA ILE A 215 -13.59 8.57 21.28
C ILE A 215 -13.02 7.22 20.84
N THR A 216 -13.55 6.11 21.38
CA THR A 216 -13.13 4.75 21.03
C THR A 216 -13.33 4.47 19.52
N LEU A 217 -14.46 4.89 18.95
CA LEU A 217 -14.75 4.75 17.52
C LEU A 217 -13.84 5.63 16.65
N ILE A 218 -13.51 6.85 17.10
CA ILE A 218 -12.52 7.71 16.44
C ILE A 218 -11.17 6.99 16.41
N GLN A 219 -10.69 6.49 17.55
CA GLN A 219 -9.37 5.88 17.67
C GLN A 219 -9.23 4.55 16.92
N SER A 220 -10.25 3.68 16.99
CA SER A 220 -10.21 2.36 16.37
C SER A 220 -10.48 2.40 14.86
N THR A 221 -11.45 3.22 14.45
CA THR A 221 -12.05 3.12 13.12
C THR A 221 -11.74 4.33 12.24
N LEU A 222 -11.99 5.56 12.70
CA LEU A 222 -11.79 6.74 11.86
C LEU A 222 -10.30 7.08 11.68
N ALA A 223 -9.53 6.98 12.76
CA ALA A 223 -8.10 7.30 12.73
C ALA A 223 -7.29 6.28 11.90
N SER A 224 -7.81 5.07 11.66
CA SER A 224 -7.13 4.04 10.87
C SER A 224 -7.35 4.19 9.35
N MET A 225 -8.46 4.80 8.91
CA MET A 225 -8.76 4.99 7.48
C MET A 225 -7.71 5.78 6.69
N PRO A 226 -7.21 6.94 7.18
CA PRO A 226 -6.21 7.71 6.43
C PRO A 226 -4.80 7.13 6.54
N ILE A 227 -4.53 6.17 7.46
CA ILE A 227 -3.17 5.66 7.72
C ILE A 227 -2.54 5.07 6.47
N TYR A 228 -3.30 4.31 5.68
CA TYR A 228 -2.78 3.66 4.47
C TYR A 228 -2.23 4.67 3.46
N PHE A 229 -2.93 5.80 3.28
CA PHE A 229 -2.46 6.91 2.43
C PHE A 229 -1.33 7.68 3.11
N MET A 230 -1.47 8.02 4.40
CA MET A 230 -0.50 8.84 5.15
C MET A 230 0.87 8.18 5.29
N PHE A 231 0.95 6.86 5.17
CA PHE A 231 2.21 6.14 5.29
C PHE A 231 3.18 6.46 4.15
N VAL A 232 2.68 6.82 2.96
CA VAL A 232 3.51 7.10 1.78
C VAL A 232 3.27 8.52 1.24
N PHE A 233 2.03 8.98 1.26
CA PHE A 233 1.65 10.28 0.71
C PHE A 233 1.69 11.39 1.76
N ALA A 234 2.23 12.53 1.34
CA ALA A 234 2.28 13.71 2.18
C ALA A 234 0.87 14.30 2.38
N LEU A 235 0.30 14.15 3.58
CA LEU A 235 -0.98 14.75 3.92
C LEU A 235 -0.93 16.30 3.80
N PRO A 236 -1.71 16.92 2.88
CA PRO A 236 -1.79 18.37 2.76
C PRO A 236 -2.49 19.00 3.98
N LYS A 237 -2.09 20.23 4.35
CA LYS A 237 -2.69 20.93 5.52
C LYS A 237 -4.21 21.05 5.41
N LYS A 238 -4.73 21.36 4.22
CA LYS A 238 -6.18 21.49 3.96
C LYS A 238 -6.94 20.20 4.24
N VAL A 239 -6.45 19.07 3.74
CA VAL A 239 -7.05 17.74 3.97
C VAL A 239 -6.98 17.37 5.44
N ARG A 240 -5.84 17.58 6.10
CA ARG A 240 -5.70 17.32 7.54
C ARG A 240 -6.77 18.06 8.34
N LEU A 241 -6.96 19.36 8.07
CA LEU A 241 -7.96 20.16 8.77
C LEU A 241 -9.38 19.65 8.51
N ARG A 242 -9.71 19.21 7.28
CA ARG A 242 -11.02 18.60 6.97
C ARG A 242 -11.25 17.29 7.70
N ILE A 243 -10.25 16.40 7.76
CA ILE A 243 -10.36 15.13 8.50
C ILE A 243 -10.51 15.39 10.00
N GLU A 244 -9.70 16.30 10.56
CA GLU A 244 -9.83 16.69 11.97
C GLU A 244 -11.20 17.31 12.25
N GLN A 245 -11.72 18.13 11.33
CA GLN A 245 -13.07 18.70 11.45
C GLN A 245 -14.14 17.60 11.51
N ILE A 246 -14.08 16.60 10.61
CA ILE A 246 -14.99 15.45 10.63
C ILE A 246 -14.94 14.71 11.98
N GLN A 247 -13.74 14.50 12.53
CA GLN A 247 -13.57 13.84 13.83
C GLN A 247 -14.10 14.69 14.99
N ARG A 248 -13.88 16.01 14.95
CA ARG A 248 -14.39 16.96 15.95
C ARG A 248 -15.90 17.05 15.95
N ASP A 249 -16.49 17.15 14.77
CA ASP A 249 -17.94 17.23 14.60
C ASP A 249 -18.62 15.95 15.08
N PHE A 250 -18.01 14.79 14.83
CA PHE A 250 -18.50 13.54 15.40
C PHE A 250 -18.36 13.49 16.92
N LEU A 251 -17.22 13.92 17.49
CA LEU A 251 -16.98 13.88 18.92
C LEU A 251 -17.95 14.79 19.70
N TRP A 252 -18.09 16.04 19.25
CA TRP A 252 -18.83 17.08 19.96
C TRP A 252 -20.25 17.31 19.46
N GLY A 253 -20.61 16.80 18.28
CA GLY A 253 -21.94 17.01 17.68
C GLY A 253 -23.09 16.53 18.57
N GLY A 254 -24.21 17.26 18.56
CA GLY A 254 -25.42 16.91 19.32
C GLY A 254 -26.19 15.73 18.73
N ARG A 255 -27.39 15.45 19.27
CA ARG A 255 -28.43 14.72 18.53
C ARG A 255 -28.92 15.64 17.39
N ALA A 256 -29.52 15.07 16.35
CA ALA A 256 -29.81 15.72 15.06
C ALA A 256 -30.07 17.25 15.10
N LEU A 257 -29.43 17.98 14.18
CA LEU A 257 -29.48 19.43 13.96
C LEU A 257 -28.90 20.39 15.03
N GLU A 258 -28.54 19.92 16.23
CA GLU A 258 -27.85 20.78 17.20
C GLU A 258 -26.35 20.96 16.88
N ARG A 259 -25.97 22.16 16.42
CA ARG A 259 -24.56 22.58 16.41
C ARG A 259 -24.11 22.87 17.84
N LYS A 260 -23.36 21.95 18.43
CA LYS A 260 -22.69 22.19 19.72
C LYS A 260 -21.29 22.77 19.50
N PRO A 261 -20.88 23.78 20.28
CA PRO A 261 -19.52 24.29 20.19
C PRO A 261 -18.51 23.18 20.56
N HIS A 262 -17.36 23.18 19.89
CA HIS A 262 -16.27 22.28 20.25
C HIS A 262 -15.68 22.74 21.59
N LEU A 263 -15.96 21.98 22.66
CA LEU A 263 -15.64 22.39 24.05
C LEU A 263 -14.15 22.54 24.32
N PHE A 264 -13.31 21.75 23.64
CA PHE A 264 -11.87 21.73 23.88
C PHE A 264 -11.08 21.84 22.58
N GLY A 265 -9.95 22.54 22.66
CA GLY A 265 -8.98 22.60 21.58
C GLY A 265 -8.49 21.20 21.20
N TRP A 266 -8.39 20.93 19.90
CA TRP A 266 -8.02 19.60 19.41
C TRP A 266 -6.62 19.15 19.85
N GLY A 267 -5.70 20.11 20.08
CA GLY A 267 -4.40 19.82 20.66
C GLY A 267 -4.50 19.15 22.03
N LEU A 268 -5.41 19.61 22.90
CA LEU A 268 -5.67 19.02 24.23
C LEU A 268 -6.30 17.63 24.10
N VAL A 269 -7.28 17.48 23.21
CA VAL A 269 -7.91 16.18 22.90
C VAL A 269 -6.87 15.14 22.45
N CYS A 270 -5.85 15.59 21.72
CA CYS A 270 -4.77 14.74 21.24
C CYS A 270 -3.67 14.42 22.25
N LEU A 271 -3.64 15.06 23.43
CA LEU A 271 -2.67 14.71 24.47
C LEU A 271 -2.98 13.33 25.05
N ASP A 272 -1.96 12.71 25.62
CA ASP A 272 -2.12 11.48 26.38
C ASP A 272 -3.06 11.67 27.56
N LYS A 273 -3.77 10.60 27.93
CA LYS A 273 -4.67 10.59 29.09
C LYS A 273 -3.94 10.98 30.39
N ASN A 274 -2.69 10.57 30.51
CA ASN A 274 -1.82 10.92 31.65
C ASN A 274 -1.48 12.41 31.73
N LYS A 275 -1.63 13.15 30.61
CA LYS A 275 -1.39 14.60 30.50
C LYS A 275 -2.70 15.38 30.43
N GLY A 276 -3.82 14.79 30.83
CA GLY A 276 -5.14 15.41 30.83
C GLY A 276 -5.83 15.46 29.46
N GLY A 277 -5.33 14.74 28.46
CA GLY A 277 -5.96 14.63 27.14
C GLY A 277 -6.89 13.42 26.98
N LEU A 278 -7.42 13.22 25.78
CA LEU A 278 -8.31 12.10 25.45
C LEU A 278 -7.59 10.97 24.68
N GLY A 279 -6.30 11.13 24.40
CA GLY A 279 -5.47 10.15 23.70
C GLY A 279 -5.79 9.99 22.22
N VAL A 280 -6.51 10.94 21.60
CA VAL A 280 -6.81 10.86 20.16
C VAL A 280 -5.53 11.10 19.35
N LYS A 281 -5.17 10.17 18.46
CA LYS A 281 -3.91 10.28 17.73
C LYS A 281 -3.87 11.54 16.85
N CYS A 282 -2.86 12.39 17.05
CA CYS A 282 -2.65 13.58 16.25
C CYS A 282 -2.16 13.21 14.83
N LEU A 283 -2.93 13.59 13.80
CA LEU A 283 -2.58 13.28 12.40
C LEU A 283 -1.24 13.91 11.98
N SER A 284 -0.90 15.08 12.52
CA SER A 284 0.37 15.74 12.19
C SER A 284 1.58 14.96 12.73
N THR A 285 1.48 14.46 13.97
CA THR A 285 2.49 13.62 14.61
C THR A 285 2.60 12.27 13.91
N LEU A 286 1.46 11.62 13.64
CA LEU A 286 1.42 10.34 12.94
C LEU A 286 2.06 10.43 11.55
N LYS A 287 1.71 11.47 10.77
CA LYS A 287 2.32 11.70 9.45
C LYS A 287 3.84 11.74 9.55
N LYS A 288 4.38 12.57 10.44
CA LYS A 288 5.83 12.71 10.63
C LYS A 288 6.45 11.38 11.05
N ALA A 289 5.84 10.68 11.99
CA ALA A 289 6.31 9.37 12.46
C ALA A 289 6.40 8.34 11.31
N PHE A 290 5.39 8.26 10.44
CA PHE A 290 5.42 7.34 9.30
C PHE A 290 6.50 7.69 8.26
N LEU A 291 6.68 8.98 7.96
CA LEU A 291 7.75 9.41 7.05
C LEU A 291 9.15 9.21 7.67
N CYS A 292 9.30 9.45 8.97
CA CYS A 292 10.52 9.10 9.72
C CYS A 292 10.80 7.60 9.69
N LYS A 293 9.76 6.75 9.83
CA LYS A 293 9.89 5.29 9.74
C LYS A 293 10.48 4.86 8.40
N TRP A 294 10.10 5.47 7.28
CA TRP A 294 10.73 5.15 5.99
C TRP A 294 12.22 5.48 5.94
N ASN A 295 12.65 6.59 6.52
CA ASN A 295 14.08 6.91 6.60
C ASN A 295 14.83 5.91 7.49
N TRP A 296 14.24 5.51 8.61
CA TRP A 296 14.80 4.45 9.46
C TRP A 296 14.91 3.11 8.72
N ARG A 297 13.87 2.75 7.96
CA ARG A 297 13.89 1.56 7.09
C ARG A 297 14.96 1.67 6.00
N PHE A 298 15.24 2.86 5.47
CA PHE A 298 16.29 3.05 4.47
C PHE A 298 17.68 2.72 5.02
N ALA A 299 17.96 3.09 6.26
CA ALA A 299 19.22 2.76 6.90
C ALA A 299 19.37 1.24 7.15
N ASN A 300 18.28 0.59 7.59
CA ASN A 300 18.33 -0.79 8.09
C ASN A 300 18.02 -1.86 7.03
N GLU A 301 17.08 -1.62 6.11
CA GLU A 301 16.60 -2.59 5.13
C GLU A 301 17.39 -2.50 3.80
N ARG A 302 18.73 -2.51 3.86
CA ARG A 302 19.59 -2.29 2.66
C ARG A 302 19.39 -3.32 1.55
N GLY A 303 19.04 -4.56 1.92
CA GLY A 303 18.79 -5.64 0.98
C GLY A 303 17.42 -5.59 0.29
N ALA A 304 16.51 -4.71 0.73
CA ALA A 304 15.16 -4.64 0.18
C ALA A 304 15.15 -3.99 -1.22
N PHE A 305 14.31 -4.51 -2.12
CA PHE A 305 14.25 -4.04 -3.50
C PHE A 305 13.96 -2.55 -3.61
N TRP A 306 12.99 -2.04 -2.84
CA TRP A 306 12.65 -0.63 -2.83
C TRP A 306 13.85 0.24 -2.43
N ASN A 307 14.65 -0.21 -1.46
CA ASN A 307 15.82 0.51 -0.99
C ASN A 307 16.90 0.57 -2.09
N GLN A 308 17.12 -0.55 -2.80
CA GLN A 308 18.01 -0.61 -3.95
C GLN A 308 17.59 0.35 -5.06
N VAL A 309 16.29 0.46 -5.35
CA VAL A 309 15.77 1.42 -6.34
C VAL A 309 16.03 2.87 -5.90
N ILE A 310 15.74 3.20 -4.64
CA ILE A 310 15.99 4.55 -4.10
C ILE A 310 17.48 4.90 -4.11
N ARG A 311 18.34 3.97 -3.69
CA ARG A 311 19.81 4.13 -3.73
C ARG A 311 20.31 4.30 -5.16
N GLY A 312 19.78 3.52 -6.11
CA GLY A 312 20.12 3.66 -7.52
C GLY A 312 19.70 5.02 -8.10
N LYS A 313 18.49 5.50 -7.77
CA LYS A 313 17.94 6.76 -8.30
C LYS A 313 18.60 8.00 -7.69
N PHE A 314 18.82 8.03 -6.38
CA PHE A 314 19.25 9.24 -5.65
C PHE A 314 20.67 9.14 -5.09
N GLY A 315 21.27 7.96 -5.05
CA GLY A 315 22.53 7.72 -4.36
C GLY A 315 22.40 7.79 -2.83
N GLU A 316 23.54 7.65 -2.17
CA GLU A 316 23.69 7.55 -0.73
C GLU A 316 24.69 8.59 -0.22
N GLU A 317 24.46 9.13 0.99
CA GLU A 317 25.43 10.01 1.67
C GLU A 317 26.50 9.20 2.42
N GLN A 318 27.60 9.86 2.79
CA GLN A 318 28.66 9.22 3.57
C GLN A 318 28.09 8.62 4.88
N GLY A 319 28.48 7.38 5.18
CA GLY A 319 27.97 6.61 6.32
C GLY A 319 26.70 5.80 6.04
N GLY A 320 25.98 6.09 4.96
CA GLY A 320 24.96 5.20 4.44
C GLY A 320 23.64 5.10 5.20
N TRP A 321 23.39 6.09 6.04
CA TRP A 321 22.18 6.21 6.84
C TRP A 321 21.03 6.90 6.10
N CYS A 322 21.34 7.71 5.07
CA CYS A 322 20.33 8.41 4.29
C CYS A 322 20.72 8.53 2.82
N SER A 323 19.71 8.71 1.95
CA SER A 323 19.95 9.04 0.54
C SER A 323 20.52 10.45 0.43
N LYS A 324 21.14 10.78 -0.71
CA LYS A 324 21.49 12.17 -1.01
C LYS A 324 20.25 13.05 -1.05
N GLU A 325 20.45 14.34 -0.83
CA GLU A 325 19.40 15.33 -0.95
C GLU A 325 18.84 15.38 -2.38
N VAL A 326 17.51 15.28 -2.50
CA VAL A 326 16.82 15.28 -3.79
C VAL A 326 16.65 16.73 -4.28
N ARG A 327 17.58 17.15 -5.15
CA ARG A 327 17.57 18.46 -5.83
C ARG A 327 16.70 18.37 -7.10
N GLY A 328 15.65 19.19 -7.20
CA GLY A 328 14.71 19.19 -8.34
C GLY A 328 13.31 19.67 -7.96
N GLY A 329 12.41 19.87 -8.94
CA GLY A 329 10.99 20.23 -8.70
C GLY A 329 10.20 19.13 -7.98
N TYR A 330 9.03 19.48 -7.44
CA TYR A 330 8.07 18.49 -6.96
C TYR A 330 7.24 17.97 -8.14
N GLY A 331 7.36 16.68 -8.44
CA GLY A 331 6.54 15.98 -9.43
C GLY A 331 5.56 15.02 -8.78
N VAL A 332 5.60 13.77 -9.23
CA VAL A 332 4.79 12.66 -8.69
C VAL A 332 5.58 11.79 -7.70
N GLY A 333 6.90 11.99 -7.60
CA GLY A 333 7.77 11.29 -6.65
C GLY A 333 7.44 11.58 -5.18
N LEU A 334 7.59 10.55 -4.35
CA LEU A 334 7.22 10.54 -2.93
C LEU A 334 8.45 10.63 -2.02
N TRP A 335 9.58 10.08 -2.46
CA TRP A 335 10.81 9.97 -1.68
C TRP A 335 11.35 11.32 -1.23
N LYS A 336 11.23 12.35 -2.07
CA LYS A 336 11.68 13.70 -1.72
C LYS A 336 11.05 14.22 -0.42
N THR A 337 9.77 13.92 -0.18
CA THR A 337 9.10 14.37 1.05
C THR A 337 9.41 13.47 2.24
N ILE A 338 9.53 12.17 2.00
CA ILE A 338 10.04 11.23 3.01
C ILE A 338 11.44 11.70 3.49
N ARG A 339 12.36 11.94 2.56
CA ARG A 339 13.75 12.34 2.83
C ARG A 339 13.88 13.67 3.59
N ARG A 340 12.92 14.60 3.45
CA ARG A 340 12.91 15.86 4.21
C ARG A 340 12.71 15.65 5.71
N GLU A 341 11.95 14.63 6.09
CA GLU A 341 11.71 14.32 7.51
C GLU A 341 12.95 13.68 8.18
N TRP A 342 13.99 13.32 7.42
CA TRP A 342 15.28 12.88 7.97
C TRP A 342 15.86 13.89 8.95
N ILE A 343 15.70 15.19 8.72
CA ILE A 343 16.22 16.24 9.61
C ILE A 343 15.64 16.10 11.03
N VAL A 344 14.36 15.71 11.11
CA VAL A 344 13.67 15.49 12.39
C VAL A 344 14.18 14.22 13.07
N LEU A 345 14.50 13.18 12.30
CA LEU A 345 15.07 11.95 12.82
C LEU A 345 16.52 12.14 13.28
N SER A 346 17.36 12.78 12.45
CA SER A 346 18.78 12.99 12.70
C SER A 346 19.01 13.87 13.92
N SER A 347 18.24 14.95 14.10
CA SER A 347 18.33 15.81 15.30
C SER A 347 18.04 15.05 16.58
N ARG A 348 17.10 14.09 16.56
CA ARG A 348 16.79 13.23 17.71
C ARG A 348 17.85 12.15 17.95
N MET A 349 18.41 11.58 16.89
CA MET A 349 19.49 10.58 16.99
C MET A 349 20.80 11.18 17.49
N LEU A 350 21.16 12.37 16.98
CA LEU A 350 22.33 13.13 17.43
C LEU A 350 22.21 13.53 18.91
N GLY A 351 21.00 13.82 19.39
CA GLY A 351 20.72 14.09 20.80
C GLY A 351 20.74 12.87 21.72
N SER A 352 20.78 11.63 21.20
CA SER A 352 20.66 10.41 22.02
C SER A 352 21.86 9.45 21.98
N LYS A 353 22.86 9.65 21.09
CA LYS A 353 24.26 9.15 21.17
C LYS A 353 24.85 9.15 19.76
N MET A 354 25.64 10.17 19.44
CA MET A 354 26.84 10.01 18.58
C MET A 354 28.13 10.05 19.42
N CYS A 355 28.03 9.81 20.73
CA CYS A 355 29.20 9.50 21.55
C CYS A 355 29.31 7.98 21.69
N GLY A 356 30.12 7.38 20.80
CA GLY A 356 30.82 6.12 21.09
C GLY A 356 30.18 4.82 20.62
N VAL A 357 30.15 4.56 19.30
CA VAL A 357 30.50 3.24 18.72
C VAL A 357 31.07 3.49 17.31
N PRO A 358 32.28 2.99 16.99
CA PRO A 358 32.92 3.23 15.69
C PRO A 358 32.41 2.29 14.60
N LEU A 359 32.61 2.73 13.36
CA LEU A 359 32.53 1.96 12.12
C LEU A 359 33.15 0.55 12.28
N ARG A 360 32.33 -0.51 12.25
CA ARG A 360 32.80 -1.84 11.84
C ARG A 360 31.66 -2.73 11.32
N GLU A 361 32.03 -3.48 10.30
CA GLU A 361 31.25 -4.48 9.58
C GLU A 361 30.78 -5.62 10.49
N GLY A 362 29.61 -6.19 10.16
CA GLY A 362 29.20 -7.53 10.60
C GLY A 362 28.67 -7.62 12.02
N GLY A 363 27.35 -7.79 12.18
CA GLY A 363 26.76 -8.16 13.46
C GLY A 363 25.25 -8.02 13.50
N VAL A 364 24.55 -9.13 13.31
CA VAL A 364 23.12 -9.28 13.57
C VAL A 364 22.91 -9.14 15.08
N GLY A 365 22.18 -8.10 15.51
CA GLY A 365 21.81 -7.89 16.91
C GLY A 365 20.62 -6.96 17.01
N GLY A 366 19.46 -7.51 17.37
CA GLY A 366 18.18 -6.83 17.40
C GLY A 366 18.15 -5.66 18.40
N LEU A 367 17.67 -4.52 17.92
CA LEU A 367 17.12 -3.46 18.74
C LEU A 367 15.60 -3.55 18.65
N GLU A 368 14.98 -4.00 19.74
CA GLU A 368 13.54 -3.99 19.94
C GLU A 368 12.99 -2.54 19.92
N PRO A 369 11.83 -2.29 19.28
CA PRO A 369 11.28 -0.95 19.14
C PRO A 369 10.47 -0.54 20.39
N ALA A 370 11.15 -0.19 21.47
CA ALA A 370 10.55 0.59 22.54
C ALA A 370 10.84 2.07 22.28
N LEU A 371 9.98 2.72 21.48
CA LEU A 371 9.65 4.16 21.46
C LEU A 371 9.01 4.52 20.11
N LEU A 372 7.72 4.23 19.98
CA LEU A 372 6.80 4.85 19.02
C LEU A 372 5.46 5.18 19.68
#